data_AF-A0A8H4RCG3-F1
#
_entry.id   AF-A0A8H4RCG3-F1
#
_cell.length_a   1.000
_cell.length_b   1.000
_cell.length_c   1.000
_cell.angle_alpha   90.00
_cell.angle_beta   90.00
_cell.angle_gamma   90.00
#
_symmetry.space_group_name_H-M   'P 1'
#
loop_
_entity.id
_entity.type
_entity.pdbx_description
1 polymer ?
#
loop_
_entity_poly.entity_id
_entity_poly.type
_entity_poly.pdbx_seq_one_letter_code
_entity_poly.pdbx_strand_id
1 'polypeptide(L)'
;MYPVWSLAATALGWSTAVMGREAAMACTEAVETEIGGHYNGQVRVLLEMIENMEKAGEEVGEDLRELVDTIRRIRDEELEHLDHAVENDAQKAVPHELLTGIIRAGCRGAIWISERV
;
A
#
# COMPACT_ATOMS: atom_id res chain seq x y z
N MET A 1 11.19 -2.14 12.74
CA MET A 1 12.24 -2.08 11.68
C MET A 1 12.32 -0.74 10.93
N TYR A 2 11.77 0.34 11.50
CA TYR A 2 11.60 1.62 10.81
C TYR A 2 12.86 2.19 10.10
N PRO A 3 14.08 2.15 10.67
CA PRO A 3 15.26 2.68 9.99
C PRO A 3 15.61 1.94 8.69
N VAL A 4 15.42 0.62 8.65
CA VAL A 4 15.71 -0.22 7.47
C VAL A 4 14.69 0.07 6.37
N TRP A 5 13.41 0.16 6.72
CA TRP A 5 12.33 0.48 5.81
C TRP A 5 12.44 1.88 5.23
N SER A 6 12.80 2.86 6.06
CA SER A 6 13.03 4.24 5.62
C SER A 6 14.18 4.33 4.60
N LEU A 7 15.28 3.61 4.84
CA LEU A 7 16.40 3.55 3.88
C LEU A 7 15.99 2.89 2.56
N ALA A 8 15.28 1.76 2.63
CA ALA A 8 14.82 1.04 1.44
C ALA A 8 13.86 1.89 0.59
N ALA A 9 12.88 2.55 1.21
CA ALA A 9 11.94 3.43 0.53
C ALA A 9 12.66 4.64 -0.11
N THR A 10 13.60 5.25 0.61
CA THR A 10 14.40 6.37 0.10
C THR A 10 15.22 5.96 -1.12
N ALA A 11 15.92 4.82 -1.04
CA ALA A 11 16.73 4.31 -2.13
C ALA A 11 15.88 3.98 -3.36
N LEU A 12 14.72 3.34 -3.15
CA LEU A 12 13.78 3.02 -4.22
C LEU A 12 13.30 4.28 -4.94
N GLY A 13 12.75 5.25 -4.21
CA GLY A 13 12.25 6.51 -4.79
C GLY A 13 13.33 7.33 -5.49
N TRP A 14 14.54 7.40 -4.91
CA TRP A 14 15.66 8.09 -5.55
C TRP A 14 16.09 7.40 -6.85
N SER A 15 16.20 6.07 -6.83
CA SER A 15 16.64 5.30 -8.00
C SER A 15 15.67 5.43 -9.19
N THR A 16 14.37 5.36 -8.94
CA THR A 16 13.36 5.43 -9.99
C THR A 16 13.22 6.86 -10.52
N ALA A 17 13.36 7.88 -9.67
CA ALA A 17 13.45 9.27 -10.10
C ALA A 17 14.64 9.54 -11.03
N VAL A 18 15.81 8.96 -10.76
CA VAL A 18 16.99 9.07 -11.63
C VAL A 18 16.75 8.37 -12.98
N MET A 19 15.96 7.30 -13.01
CA MET A 19 15.62 6.56 -14.23
C MET A 19 14.60 7.28 -15.11
N GLY A 20 13.91 8.30 -14.60
CA GLY A 20 12.97 9.14 -15.35
C GLY A 20 11.55 9.10 -14.79
N ARG A 21 10.68 9.95 -15.35
CA ARG A 21 9.31 10.14 -14.87
C ARG A 21 8.50 8.86 -14.97
N GLU A 22 8.59 8.15 -16.10
CA GLU A 22 7.83 6.93 -16.36
C GLU A 22 8.24 5.82 -15.39
N ALA A 23 9.54 5.70 -15.06
CA ALA A 23 10.03 4.74 -14.08
C ALA A 23 9.57 5.08 -12.65
N ALA A 24 9.55 6.37 -12.29
CA ALA A 24 8.98 6.82 -11.02
C ALA A 24 7.48 6.52 -10.93
N MET A 25 6.71 6.78 -11.98
CA MET A 25 5.28 6.45 -12.00
C MET A 25 5.04 4.94 -11.99
N ALA A 26 5.83 4.14 -12.71
CA ALA A 26 5.77 2.68 -12.62
C ALA A 26 6.08 2.15 -11.22
N CYS A 27 7.00 2.80 -10.50
CA CYS A 27 7.25 2.50 -9.10
C CYS A 27 6.04 2.80 -8.23
N THR A 28 5.42 3.97 -8.37
CA THR A 28 4.19 4.34 -7.65
C THR A 28 3.07 3.35 -7.94
N GLU A 29 2.77 3.07 -9.21
CA GLU A 29 1.77 2.08 -9.61
C GLU A 29 2.00 0.72 -8.93
N ALA A 30 3.24 0.23 -8.94
CA ALA A 30 3.62 -1.04 -8.32
C ALA A 30 3.45 -1.05 -6.81
N VAL A 31 3.85 0.03 -6.12
CA VAL A 31 3.72 0.16 -4.66
C VAL A 31 2.25 0.24 -4.27
N GLU A 32 1.50 1.16 -4.88
CA GLU A 32 0.11 1.41 -4.48
C GLU A 32 -0.84 0.28 -4.82
N THR A 33 -0.54 -0.51 -5.86
CA THR A 33 -1.26 -1.76 -6.12
C THR A 33 -1.18 -2.73 -4.94
N GLU A 34 0.00 -2.90 -4.33
CA GLU A 34 0.18 -3.85 -3.22
C GLU A 34 -0.27 -3.24 -1.89
N ILE A 35 -0.01 -1.96 -1.65
CA ILE A 35 -0.38 -1.25 -0.42
C ILE A 35 -1.90 -1.05 -0.34
N GLY A 36 -2.55 -0.60 -1.41
CA GLY A 36 -4.02 -0.49 -1.47
C GLY A 36 -4.71 -1.84 -1.24
N GLY A 37 -4.14 -2.92 -1.82
CA GLY A 37 -4.60 -4.29 -1.55
C GLY A 37 -4.45 -4.69 -0.09
N HIS A 38 -3.33 -4.34 0.55
CA HIS A 38 -3.08 -4.60 1.96
C HIS A 38 -4.06 -3.84 2.87
N TYR A 39 -4.27 -2.54 2.65
CA TYR A 39 -5.23 -1.76 3.41
C TYR A 39 -6.66 -2.27 3.25
N ASN A 40 -7.06 -2.67 2.04
CA ASN A 40 -8.36 -3.30 1.84
C ASN A 40 -8.51 -4.60 2.65
N GLY A 41 -7.44 -5.38 2.78
CA GLY A 41 -7.38 -6.54 3.67
C GLY A 41 -7.56 -6.17 5.14
N GLN A 42 -6.87 -5.13 5.61
CA GLN A 42 -7.00 -4.63 6.99
C GLN A 42 -8.42 -4.16 7.30
N VAL A 43 -9.05 -3.39 6.40
CA VAL A 43 -10.44 -2.94 6.55
C VAL A 43 -11.37 -4.14 6.72
N ARG A 44 -11.21 -5.19 5.91
CA ARG A 44 -12.03 -6.40 6.03
C ARG A 44 -11.89 -7.05 7.41
N VAL A 45 -10.66 -7.22 7.89
CA VAL A 45 -10.40 -7.82 9.21
C VAL A 45 -11.02 -6.98 10.33
N LEU A 46 -10.87 -5.65 10.29
CA LEU A 46 -11.43 -4.76 11.30
C LEU A 46 -12.97 -4.79 11.31
N LEU A 47 -13.60 -4.87 10.13
CA LEU A 47 -15.05 -5.01 10.04
C LEU A 47 -15.55 -6.36 10.56
N GLU A 48 -14.83 -7.45 10.28
CA GLU A 48 -15.13 -8.77 10.85
C GLU A 48 -15.00 -8.76 12.38
N MET A 49 -14.00 -8.06 12.92
CA MET A 49 -13.85 -7.88 14.37
C MET A 49 -15.05 -7.14 14.98
N ILE A 50 -15.46 -6.02 14.36
CA ILE A 50 -16.64 -5.24 14.78
C ILE A 50 -17.90 -6.12 14.76
N GLU A 51 -18.14 -6.83 13.66
CA GLU A 51 -19.32 -7.70 13.52
C GLU A 51 -19.36 -8.80 14.61
N ASN A 52 -18.20 -9.37 14.95
CA ASN A 52 -18.10 -10.38 16.00
C ASN A 52 -18.38 -9.81 17.39
N MET A 53 -17.88 -8.61 17.69
CA MET A 53 -18.17 -7.91 18.95
C MET A 53 -19.67 -7.59 19.07
N GLU A 54 -20.28 -7.07 18.01
CA GLU A 54 -21.72 -6.76 17.98
C GLU A 54 -22.58 -8.03 18.21
N LYS A 55 -22.19 -9.16 17.59
CA LYS A 55 -22.85 -10.46 17.81
C LYS A 55 -22.68 -10.99 19.23
N ALA A 56 -21.56 -10.71 19.87
CA ALA A 56 -21.30 -11.05 21.27
C ALA A 56 -22.01 -10.11 22.26
N GLY A 57 -22.63 -9.02 21.78
CA GLY A 57 -23.24 -7.99 22.61
C GLY A 57 -22.24 -7.06 23.28
N GLU A 58 -21.01 -6.99 22.76
CA GLU A 58 -19.96 -6.10 23.23
C GLU A 58 -20.08 -4.71 22.57
N GLU A 59 -19.77 -3.66 23.32
CA GLU A 59 -19.73 -2.31 22.77
C GLU A 59 -18.47 -2.11 21.91
N VAL A 60 -18.68 -1.59 20.70
CA VAL A 60 -17.60 -1.21 19.79
C VAL A 60 -17.10 0.17 20.19
N GLY A 61 -15.87 0.24 20.70
CA GLY A 61 -15.23 1.51 21.06
C GLY A 61 -15.10 2.47 19.87
N GLU A 62 -15.16 3.77 20.15
CA GLU A 62 -15.01 4.84 19.16
C GLU A 62 -13.66 4.77 18.43
N ASP A 63 -12.57 4.48 19.16
CA ASP A 63 -11.22 4.32 18.60
C ASP A 63 -11.15 3.28 17.47
N LEU A 64 -11.90 2.18 17.59
CA LEU A 64 -11.91 1.13 16.56
C LEU A 64 -12.63 1.61 15.30
N ARG A 65 -13.68 2.41 15.46
CA ARG A 65 -14.41 3.02 14.33
C ARG A 65 -13.55 4.07 13.64
N GLU A 66 -12.88 4.92 14.41
CA GLU A 66 -11.95 5.93 13.88
C GLU A 66 -10.78 5.28 13.12
N LEU A 67 -10.26 4.16 13.63
CA LEU A 67 -9.22 3.39 12.94
C LEU A 67 -9.73 2.86 11.59
N VAL A 68 -10.93 2.26 11.55
CA VAL A 68 -11.53 1.77 10.30
C VAL A 68 -11.67 2.90 9.28
N ASP A 69 -12.18 4.06 9.71
CA ASP A 69 -12.36 5.21 8.83
C ASP A 69 -11.02 5.77 8.35
N THR A 70 -10.02 5.80 9.21
CA THR A 70 -8.65 6.21 8.86
C THR A 70 -8.05 5.30 7.80
N ILE A 71 -8.11 3.98 7.98
CA ILE A 71 -7.56 3.02 7.02
C ILE A 71 -8.34 3.03 5.70
N ARG A 72 -9.67 3.23 5.74
CA ARG A 72 -10.49 3.41 4.53
C ARG A 72 -10.07 4.63 3.73
N ARG A 73 -9.90 5.78 4.40
CA ARG A 73 -9.44 7.01 3.75
C ARG A 73 -8.07 6.80 3.10
N ILE A 74 -7.12 6.20 3.82
CA ILE A 74 -5.77 5.94 3.27
C ILE A 74 -5.85 4.99 2.07
N ARG A 75 -6.62 3.90 2.15
CA ARG A 75 -6.83 2.99 1.02
C ARG A 75 -7.34 3.74 -0.21
N ASP A 76 -8.30 4.64 -0.03
CA ASP A 76 -8.91 5.38 -1.12
C ASP A 76 -7.90 6.40 -1.72
N GLU A 77 -7.08 7.03 -0.88
CA GLU A 77 -5.95 7.88 -1.32
C GLU A 77 -4.93 7.09 -2.17
N GLU A 78 -4.61 5.84 -1.82
CA GLU A 78 -3.70 5.02 -2.64
C GLU A 78 -4.31 4.61 -3.99
N LEU A 79 -5.64 4.45 -4.07
CA LEU A 79 -6.31 4.23 -5.35
C LEU A 79 -6.21 5.47 -6.25
N GLU A 80 -6.36 6.67 -5.68
CA GLU A 80 -6.17 7.92 -6.41
C GLU A 80 -4.70 8.07 -6.88
N HIS A 81 -3.73 7.72 -6.04
CA HIS A 81 -2.31 7.71 -6.43
C HIS A 81 -2.01 6.72 -7.57
N LEU A 82 -2.61 5.52 -7.51
CA LEU A 82 -2.50 4.50 -8.54
C LEU A 82 -3.05 5.01 -9.88
N ASP A 83 -4.26 5.57 -9.87
CA ASP A 83 -4.89 6.14 -11.07
C ASP A 83 -4.02 7.26 -11.65
N HIS A 84 -3.52 8.16 -10.80
CA HIS A 84 -2.59 9.20 -11.21
C HIS A 84 -1.30 8.64 -11.83
N ALA A 85 -0.72 7.58 -11.29
CA ALA A 85 0.47 6.96 -11.86
C ALA A 85 0.20 6.41 -13.27
N VAL A 86 -0.93 5.71 -13.45
CA VAL A 86 -1.36 5.16 -14.73
C VAL A 86 -1.61 6.26 -15.76
N GLU A 87 -2.31 7.33 -15.38
CA GLU A 87 -2.56 8.51 -16.22
C GLU A 87 -1.27 9.23 -16.65
N ASN A 88 -0.22 9.13 -15.84
CA ASN A 88 1.07 9.79 -16.06
C ASN A 88 2.13 8.82 -16.63
N ASP A 89 1.70 7.95 -17.54
CA ASP A 89 2.58 7.14 -18.39
C ASP A 89 3.43 6.09 -17.65
N ALA A 90 2.99 5.60 -16.48
CA ALA A 90 3.66 4.49 -15.78
C ALA A 90 3.91 3.27 -16.70
N GLN A 91 2.92 2.93 -17.53
CA GLN A 91 2.96 1.84 -18.50
C GLN A 91 4.00 2.02 -19.63
N LYS A 92 4.55 3.23 -19.80
CA LYS A 92 5.60 3.51 -20.80
C LYS A 92 7.01 3.26 -20.29
N ALA A 93 7.20 2.93 -19.00
CA ALA A 93 8.51 2.57 -18.47
C ALA A 93 9.11 1.37 -19.25
N VAL A 94 10.43 1.35 -19.47
CA VAL A 94 11.07 0.25 -20.21
C VAL A 94 12.22 -0.33 -19.39
N PRO A 95 12.18 -1.62 -19.01
CA PRO A 95 11.06 -2.57 -19.13
C PRO A 95 10.05 -2.47 -17.96
N HIS A 96 8.81 -2.05 -18.24
CA HIS A 96 7.74 -1.87 -17.25
C HIS A 96 7.49 -3.11 -16.39
N GLU A 97 7.14 -4.25 -17.02
CA GLU A 97 6.74 -5.46 -16.29
C GLU A 97 7.82 -5.99 -15.34
N LEU A 98 9.10 -5.89 -15.74
CA LEU A 98 10.21 -6.32 -14.90
C LEU A 98 10.38 -5.38 -13.71
N LEU A 99 10.31 -4.07 -13.94
CA LEU A 99 10.43 -3.06 -12.90
C LEU A 99 9.30 -3.22 -11.87
N THR A 100 8.04 -3.23 -12.33
CA THR A 100 6.87 -3.37 -11.44
C THR A 100 6.84 -4.74 -10.77
N GLY A 101 7.21 -5.82 -11.48
CA GLY A 101 7.28 -7.16 -10.92
C GLY A 101 8.24 -7.27 -9.72
N ILE A 102 9.44 -6.70 -9.83
CA ILE A 102 10.43 -6.68 -8.73
C ILE A 102 9.93 -5.85 -7.55
N ILE A 103 9.41 -4.65 -7.82
CA ILE A 103 8.93 -3.73 -6.78
C ILE A 103 7.76 -4.36 -6.02
N ARG A 104 6.77 -4.91 -6.73
CA ARG A 104 5.63 -5.60 -6.13
C ARG A 104 6.06 -6.79 -5.26
N ALA A 105 7.04 -7.57 -5.72
CA ALA A 105 7.58 -8.67 -4.93
C ALA A 105 8.26 -8.16 -3.64
N GLY A 106 9.01 -7.05 -3.74
CA GLY A 106 9.58 -6.36 -2.58
C GLY A 106 8.53 -5.88 -1.59
N CYS A 107 7.47 -5.22 -2.07
CA CYS A 107 6.35 -4.76 -1.25
C CYS A 107 5.66 -5.91 -0.52
N ARG A 108 5.32 -7.00 -1.21
CA ARG A 108 4.74 -8.19 -0.56
C ARG A 108 5.66 -8.77 0.51
N GLY A 109 6.96 -8.82 0.24
CA GLY A 109 7.96 -9.24 1.22
C GLY A 109 7.96 -8.34 2.46
N ALA A 110 8.00 -7.03 2.27
CA ALA A 110 8.00 -6.05 3.36
C ALA A 110 6.72 -6.13 4.22
N ILE A 111 5.55 -6.30 3.58
CA ILE A 111 4.26 -6.52 4.24
C ILE A 111 4.32 -7.80 5.08
N TRP A 112 4.70 -8.93 4.46
CA TRP A 112 4.75 -10.23 5.12
C TRP A 112 5.66 -10.22 6.35
N ILE A 113 6.82 -9.55 6.27
CA ILE A 113 7.72 -9.42 7.41
C ILE A 113 7.07 -8.53 8.47
N SER A 114 6.53 -7.37 8.10
CA SER A 114 5.97 -6.40 9.07
C SER A 114 4.73 -6.91 9.80
N GLU A 115 3.98 -7.85 9.22
CA GLU A 115 2.87 -8.53 9.92
C GLU A 115 3.34 -9.49 11.03
N ARG A 116 4.64 -9.85 11.07
CA ARG A 116 5.19 -10.91 11.93
C ARG A 116 6.14 -10.42 13.02
N VAL A 117 6.68 -9.21 12.90
CA VAL A 117 7.69 -8.64 13.81
C VAL A 117 7.33 -7.25 14.29
#